data_AF-A0A5S9R651-F1
#
_entry.id   AF-A0A5S9R651-F1
#
_cell.length_a   1.000
_cell.length_b   1.000
_cell.length_c   1.000
_cell.angle_alpha   90.00
_cell.angle_beta   90.00
_cell.angle_gamma   90.00
#
_symmetry.space_group_name_H-M   'P 1'
#
loop_
_entity.id
_entity.type
_entity.pdbx_description
1 polymer ?
#
loop_
_entity_poly.entity_id
_entity_poly.type
_entity_poly.pdbx_seq_one_letter_code
_entity_poly.pdbx_strand_id
1 'polypeptide(L)' 'MPKTTPPTSVAAIVTEHGIAKRTVIAAIERGDLKAEKLPGRTGAYVIQHRDVEKWIAKREAKASV' A
#
# COMPACT_ATOMS: atom_id res chain seq x y z
N MET A 1 11.10 -0.41 22.99
CA MET A 1 11.69 -0.34 21.64
C MET A 1 10.59 0.10 20.69
N PRO A 2 10.69 1.25 19.99
CA PRO A 2 9.66 1.64 19.04
C PRO A 2 9.62 0.57 17.94
N LYS A 3 8.46 -0.07 17.75
CA LYS A 3 8.25 -1.03 16.67
C LYS A 3 8.24 -0.24 15.36
N THR A 4 9.41 -0.06 14.76
CA THR A 4 9.51 0.49 13.40
C THR A 4 8.98 -0.59 12.47
N THR A 5 7.67 -0.57 12.20
CA THR A 5 7.07 -1.51 11.26
C THR A 5 7.79 -1.37 9.93
N PRO A 6 8.39 -2.44 9.39
CA PRO A 6 9.17 -2.35 8.18
C PRO A 6 8.27 -1.83 7.04
N PRO A 7 8.81 -1.04 6.11
CA PRO A 7 8.05 -0.64 4.95
C PRO A 7 7.66 -1.90 4.16
N THR A 8 6.41 -1.91 3.69
CA THR A 8 5.84 -3.04 2.97
C THR A 8 5.90 -2.82 1.47
N SER A 9 5.73 -3.90 0.72
CA SER A 9 5.72 -3.88 -0.74
C SER A 9 4.32 -4.17 -1.27
N VAL A 10 4.07 -3.81 -2.53
CA VAL A 10 2.79 -4.15 -3.19
C VAL A 10 2.50 -5.65 -3.15
N ALA A 11 3.53 -6.50 -3.28
CA ALA A 11 3.36 -7.95 -3.22
C ALA A 11 2.90 -8.41 -1.83
N ALA A 12 3.49 -7.86 -0.77
CA ALA A 12 3.09 -8.16 0.60
C ALA A 12 1.64 -7.72 0.87
N ILE A 13 1.23 -6.53 0.42
CA ILE A 13 -0.17 -6.07 0.56
C ILE A 13 -1.15 -7.02 -0.13
N VAL A 14 -0.80 -7.53 -1.31
CA VAL A 14 -1.64 -8.48 -2.05
C VAL A 14 -1.79 -9.78 -1.28
N THR A 15 -0.70 -10.28 -0.68
CA THR A 15 -0.71 -11.52 0.09
C THR A 15 -1.40 -11.37 1.46
N GLU A 16 -1.17 -10.27 2.17
CA GLU A 16 -1.66 -10.05 3.54
C GLU A 16 -3.13 -9.63 3.57
N HIS A 17 -3.55 -8.78 2.65
CA HIS A 17 -4.91 -8.20 2.64
C HIS A 17 -5.79 -8.71 1.50
N GLY A 18 -5.27 -9.57 0.61
CA GLY A 18 -6.01 -10.09 -0.54
C GLY A 18 -6.36 -9.03 -1.58
N ILE A 19 -5.76 -7.84 -1.51
CA ILE A 19 -6.08 -6.73 -2.41
C ILE A 19 -5.36 -6.94 -3.75
N ALA A 20 -6.10 -6.88 -4.86
CA ALA A 20 -5.50 -7.04 -6.19
C ALA A 20 -4.36 -6.04 -6.45
N LYS A 21 -3.25 -6.52 -7.02
CA LYS A 21 -2.06 -5.70 -7.33
C LYS A 21 -2.40 -4.45 -8.15
N ARG A 22 -3.28 -4.60 -9.14
CA ARG A 22 -3.75 -3.49 -9.99
C ARG A 22 -4.47 -2.40 -9.19
N THR A 23 -5.19 -2.80 -8.15
CA THR A 23 -5.93 -1.91 -7.25
C THR A 23 -4.97 -1.10 -6.36
N VAL A 24 -3.90 -1.73 -5.89
CA VAL A 24 -2.83 -1.03 -5.14
C VAL A 24 -2.11 -0.04 -6.04
N ILE A 25 -1.68 -0.47 -7.24
CA ILE A 25 -1.01 0.41 -8.21
C ILE A 25 -1.91 1.59 -8.58
N ALA A 26 -3.18 1.36 -8.89
CA ALA A 26 -4.11 2.43 -9.25
C ALA A 26 -4.35 3.41 -8.09
N ALA A 27 -4.20 3.00 -6.82
CA ALA A 27 -4.27 3.92 -5.69
C ALA A 27 -2.99 4.74 -5.52
N ILE A 28 -1.83 4.15 -5.83
CA ILE A 28 -0.56 4.88 -5.88
C ILE A 28 -0.59 5.93 -6.99
N GLU A 29 -1.02 5.55 -8.19
CA GLU A 29 -1.13 6.45 -9.35
C GLU A 29 -2.13 7.58 -9.12
N ARG A 30 -3.23 7.31 -8.39
CA ARG A 30 -4.20 8.34 -7.98
C ARG A 30 -3.73 9.26 -6.86
N GLY A 31 -2.64 8.91 -6.16
CA GLY A 31 -2.18 9.62 -4.97
C GLY A 31 -2.96 9.29 -3.69
N ASP A 32 -3.87 8.30 -3.73
CA ASP A 32 -4.60 7.80 -2.56
C ASP A 32 -3.69 7.02 -1.60
N LEU A 33 -2.62 6.41 -2.14
CA LEU A 33 -1.63 5.65 -1.37
C LEU A 33 -0.23 6.19 -1.64
N LYS A 34 0.45 6.64 -0.57
CA LYS A 34 1.80 7.18 -0.68
C LYS A 34 2.80 6.04 -0.81
N ALA A 35 3.50 5.99 -1.95
CA ALA A 35 4.52 5.00 -2.23
C ALA A 35 5.76 5.66 -2.83
N GLU A 36 6.93 5.14 -2.47
CA GLU A 36 8.19 5.51 -3.09
C GLU A 36 8.57 4.45 -4.12
N LYS A 37 8.81 4.88 -5.35
CA LYS A 37 9.26 3.99 -6.42
C LYS A 37 10.76 3.83 -6.31
N LEU A 38 11.22 2.59 -6.10
CA LEU A 38 12.64 2.29 -6.07
C LEU A 38 13.25 2.37 -7.47
N PRO A 39 14.47 2.91 -7.61
CA PRO A 39 15.19 2.88 -8.86
C PRO A 39 15.57 1.44 -9.19
N GLY A 40 15.09 0.94 -10.34
CA GLY A 40 15.36 -0.41 -10.80
C GLY A 40 14.47 -0.83 -11.97
N ARG A 41 14.89 -1.87 -12.69
CA ARG A 41 14.23 -2.37 -13.92
C ARG A 41 12.76 -2.75 -13.69
N THR A 42 12.42 -3.24 -12.50
CA THR A 42 11.08 -3.71 -12.13
C THR A 42 10.19 -2.60 -11.55
N GLY A 43 10.75 -1.44 -11.19
CA GLY A 43 10.01 -0.31 -10.61
C GLY A 43 9.23 -0.69 -9.34
N ALA A 44 9.87 -1.41 -8.42
CA ALA A 44 9.23 -1.83 -7.18
C ALA A 44 8.79 -0.61 -6.34
N TYR A 45 7.62 -0.70 -5.72
CA TYR A 45 7.10 0.32 -4.81
C TYR A 45 7.34 -0.10 -3.37
N VAL A 46 7.90 0.83 -2.59
CA VAL A 46 8.05 0.75 -1.14
C VAL A 46 7.00 1.64 -0.52
N ILE A 47 6.22 1.08 0.40
CA ILE A 47 5.03 1.71 0.96
C ILE A 47 5.17 1.65 2.47
N GLN A 48 4.96 2.77 3.17
CA GLN A 48 4.96 2.73 4.62
C GLN A 48 3.72 1.97 5.11
N HIS A 49 3.91 1.06 6.06
CA HIS A 49 2.80 0.27 6.60
C HIS A 49 1.66 1.14 7.14
N ARG A 50 1.99 2.25 7.82
CA ARG A 50 1.01 3.22 8.33
C ARG A 50 0.11 3.82 7.24
N ASP A 51 0.65 4.05 6.05
CA ASP A 51 -0.12 4.60 4.93
C ASP A 51 -1.04 3.54 4.33
N VAL A 52 -0.60 2.28 4.30
CA VAL A 52 -1.45 1.13 3.90
C VAL A 52 -2.62 0.98 4.85
N GLU A 53 -2.38 0.91 6.17
CA GLU A 53 -3.44 0.77 7.17
C GLU A 53 -4.47 1.90 7.07
N LYS A 54 -4.03 3.16 6.95
CA LYS A 54 -4.92 4.31 6.77
C LYS A 54 -5.75 4.20 5.50
N TRP A 55 -5.13 3.74 4.41
CA TRP A 55 -5.81 3.58 3.13
C TRP A 55 -6.84 2.46 3.17
N ILE A 56 -6.53 1.33 3.81
CA ILE A 56 -7.47 0.22 4.02
C ILE A 56 -8.64 0.67 4.88
N ALA A 57 -8.38 1.33 6.02
CA ALA A 57 -9.42 1.85 6.90
C ALA A 57 -10.36 2.83 6.18
N LYS A 58 -9.83 3.73 5.33
CA LYS A 58 -10.65 4.62 4.48
C LYS A 58 -11.49 3.85 3.47
N ARG A 59 -10.95 2.76 2.91
CA ARG A 59 -11.67 1.87 1.97
C ARG A 59 -12.85 1.19 2.65
N GLU A 60 -12.63 0.61 3.82
CA GLU A 60 -13.67 -0.06 4.60
C GLU A 60 -14.76 0.92 5.03
N ALA A 61 -14.37 2.11 5.50
CA ALA A 61 -15.32 3.17 5.83
C ALA A 61 -16.18 3.58 4.63
N LYS A 62 -15.62 3.61 3.42
CA LYS A 62 -16.35 3.93 2.18
C LYS A 62 -17.21 2.77 1.66
N ALA A 63 -16.83 1.52 1.94
CA ALA A 63 -17.60 0.33 1.56
C ALA A 63 -18.83 0.11 2.46
N SER A 64 -18.84 0.70 3.66
CA SER A 64 -19.93 0.60 4.64
C SER A 64 -21.01 1.68 4.48
N VAL A 65 -20.95 2.51 3.42
CA VAL A 65 -21.91 3.58 3.10
C VAL A 65 -22.59 3.26 1.78
#